data_AF-A0A816EGK7-F1
#
_entry.id   AF-A0A816EGK7-F1
#
_cell.length_a   1.000
_cell.length_b   1.000
_cell.length_c   1.000
_cell.angle_alpha   90.00
_cell.angle_beta   90.00
_cell.angle_gamma   90.00
#
_symmetry.space_group_name_H-M   'P 1'
#
loop_
_entity.id
_entity.type
_entity.pdbx_description
1 polymer ?
#
loop_
_entity_poly.entity_id
_entity_poly.type
_entity_poly.pdbx_seq_one_letter_code
_entity_poly.pdbx_strand_id
1 'polypeptide(L)'
;MLQIPKLYVETILDIHTKFLKFVKEAFNNEQDFTVALDKACAKFINNNTVTIAAGNTTKSPELLVQYCNTLLRKGNKTVEETDLEEKFNQIMMIFNYIENKDVFLKFYRKMFAKRLVGQLCASDD
;
A
#
# COMPACT_ATOMS: atom_id res chain seq x y z
N MET A 1 11.33 9.45 -10.53
CA MET A 1 10.68 8.12 -10.62
C MET A 1 10.24 7.54 -9.27
N LEU A 2 10.97 7.72 -8.16
CA LEU A 2 10.60 7.17 -6.83
C LEU A 2 9.35 7.79 -6.17
N GLN A 3 8.86 8.94 -6.65
CA GLN A 3 7.74 9.65 -6.02
C GLN A 3 6.37 9.05 -6.35
N ILE A 4 6.18 8.43 -7.51
CA ILE A 4 4.84 8.01 -7.96
C ILE A 4 4.25 6.89 -7.08
N PRO A 5 4.98 5.80 -6.75
CA PRO A 5 4.45 4.75 -5.88
C PRO A 5 4.16 5.26 -4.47
N LYS A 6 5.06 6.07 -3.91
CA LYS A 6 4.89 6.70 -2.59
C LYS A 6 3.65 7.58 -2.57
N LEU A 7 3.55 8.54 -3.50
CA LEU A 7 2.43 9.47 -3.60
C LEU A 7 1.09 8.72 -3.74
N TYR A 8 1.05 7.69 -4.57
CA TYR A 8 -0.15 6.89 -4.77
C TYR A 8 -0.60 6.19 -3.49
N VAL A 9 0.32 5.48 -2.81
CA VAL A 9 0.01 4.73 -1.58
C VAL A 9 -0.37 5.69 -0.45
N GLU A 10 0.39 6.77 -0.25
CA GLU A 10 0.12 7.77 0.79
C GLU A 10 -1.23 8.48 0.55
N THR A 11 -1.57 8.81 -0.69
CA THR A 11 -2.89 9.40 -1.01
C THR A 11 -4.04 8.45 -0.63
N ILE A 12 -3.89 7.15 -0.87
CA ILE A 12 -4.91 6.16 -0.49
C ILE A 12 -5.03 6.07 1.03
N LEU A 13 -3.89 6.05 1.75
CA LEU A 13 -3.85 6.01 3.21
C LEU A 13 -4.50 7.25 3.82
N ASP A 14 -4.24 8.43 3.26
CA ASP A 14 -4.82 9.68 3.74
C ASP A 14 -6.33 9.68 3.61
N ILE A 15 -6.85 9.21 2.47
CA ILE A 15 -8.30 9.08 2.23
C ILE A 15 -8.89 8.08 3.23
N HIS A 16 -8.32 6.88 3.34
CA HIS A 16 -8.79 5.84 4.26
C HIS A 16 -8.81 6.34 5.70
N THR A 17 -7.69 6.90 6.19
CA THR A 17 -7.53 7.36 7.57
C THR A 17 -8.50 8.50 7.89
N LYS A 18 -8.68 9.45 6.97
CA LYS A 18 -9.62 10.56 7.12
C LYS A 18 -11.05 10.07 7.30
N PHE A 19 -11.50 9.15 6.44
CA PHE A 19 -12.87 8.65 6.51
C PHE A 19 -13.07 7.65 7.65
N LEU A 20 -12.05 6.86 8.00
CA LEU A 20 -12.11 6.02 9.19
C LEU A 20 -12.26 6.85 10.46
N LYS A 21 -11.50 7.94 10.58
CA LYS A 21 -11.65 8.90 11.69
C LYS A 21 -13.05 9.51 11.71
N PHE A 22 -13.55 9.93 10.55
CA PHE A 22 -14.91 10.45 10.42
C PHE A 22 -15.98 9.45 10.88
N VAL A 23 -15.86 8.17 10.49
CA VAL A 23 -16.78 7.11 10.93
C VAL A 23 -16.68 6.87 12.44
N LYS A 24 -15.46 6.85 12.99
CA LYS A 24 -15.25 6.67 14.43
C LYS A 24 -15.83 7.80 15.27
N GLU A 25 -15.63 9.05 14.84
CA GLU A 25 -15.97 10.22 15.64
C GLU A 25 -17.40 10.71 15.40
N ALA A 26 -17.83 10.81 14.14
CA ALA A 26 -19.16 11.35 13.79
C ALA A 26 -20.26 10.28 13.84
N PHE A 27 -19.91 9.03 13.57
CA PHE A 27 -20.84 7.90 13.59
C PHE A 27 -20.55 6.91 14.73
N ASN A 28 -19.76 7.28 15.75
CA ASN A 28 -19.44 6.42 16.90
C ASN A 28 -18.99 5.00 16.53
N ASN A 29 -18.29 4.86 15.40
CA ASN A 29 -17.83 3.56 14.89
C ASN A 29 -18.98 2.55 14.66
N GLU A 30 -20.15 3.04 14.26
CA GLU A 30 -21.30 2.22 13.88
C GLU A 30 -20.95 1.24 12.75
N GLN A 31 -21.45 0.00 12.88
CA GLN A 31 -21.04 -1.12 12.04
C GLN A 31 -21.42 -0.89 10.57
N ASP A 32 -22.60 -0.37 10.30
CA ASP A 32 -23.09 -0.13 8.94
C ASP A 32 -22.22 0.88 8.17
N PHE A 33 -21.78 1.95 8.85
CA PHE A 33 -20.89 2.96 8.27
C PHE A 33 -19.48 2.42 8.05
N THR A 34 -19.02 1.55 8.94
CA THR A 34 -17.73 0.85 8.79
C THR A 34 -17.74 -0.06 7.57
N VAL A 35 -18.80 -0.87 7.41
CA VAL A 35 -18.99 -1.74 6.23
C VAL A 35 -19.11 -0.92 4.95
N ALA A 36 -19.79 0.23 4.99
CA ALA A 36 -19.90 1.12 3.84
C ALA A 36 -18.54 1.71 3.44
N LEU A 37 -17.73 2.13 4.42
CA LEU A 37 -16.37 2.59 4.19
C LEU A 37 -15.49 1.48 3.58
N ASP A 38 -15.53 0.27 4.12
CA ASP A 38 -14.76 -0.86 3.61
C ASP A 38 -15.10 -1.19 2.15
N LYS A 39 -16.41 -1.20 1.82
CA LYS A 39 -16.87 -1.39 0.43
C LYS A 39 -16.38 -0.26 -0.50
N ALA A 40 -16.40 0.98 -0.02
CA ALA A 40 -15.87 2.10 -0.79
C ALA A 40 -14.37 1.96 -1.03
N CYS A 41 -13.59 1.60 0.00
CA CYS A 41 -12.15 1.33 -0.08
C CYS A 41 -11.83 0.22 -1.08
N ALA A 42 -12.50 -0.93 -0.99
CA ALA A 42 -12.35 -2.00 -1.97
C ALA A 42 -12.61 -1.50 -3.40
N LYS A 43 -13.66 -0.70 -3.61
CA LYS A 43 -13.98 -0.16 -4.94
C LYS A 43 -12.92 0.80 -5.46
N PHE A 44 -12.56 1.85 -4.70
CA PHE A 44 -11.69 2.90 -5.23
C PHE A 44 -10.22 2.47 -5.30
N ILE A 45 -9.76 1.56 -4.43
CA ILE A 45 -8.38 1.07 -4.47
C ILE A 45 -8.15 0.24 -5.73
N ASN A 46 -9.11 -0.60 -6.12
CA ASN A 46 -9.02 -1.43 -7.32
C ASN A 46 -9.49 -0.73 -8.60
N ASN A 47 -10.27 0.35 -8.48
CA ASN A 47 -10.75 1.14 -9.61
C ASN A 47 -10.74 2.65 -9.32
N ASN A 48 -9.70 3.32 -9.79
CA ASN A 48 -9.50 4.77 -9.71
C ASN A 48 -8.89 5.31 -11.02
N THR A 49 -8.66 6.61 -11.08
CA THR A 49 -8.08 7.28 -12.24
C THR A 49 -6.74 6.68 -12.69
N VAL A 50 -5.91 6.16 -11.76
CA VAL A 50 -4.61 5.56 -12.07
C VAL A 50 -4.76 4.17 -12.69
N THR A 51 -5.66 3.34 -12.17
CA THR A 51 -5.94 2.01 -12.76
C THR A 51 -6.63 2.12 -14.12
N ILE A 52 -7.54 3.09 -14.26
CA ILE A 52 -8.24 3.39 -15.52
C ILE A 52 -7.24 3.87 -16.58
N ALA A 53 -6.37 4.83 -16.25
CA ALA A 53 -5.35 5.32 -17.18
C ALA A 53 -4.34 4.23 -17.58
N ALA A 54 -4.04 3.28 -16.69
CA ALA A 54 -3.19 2.13 -17.00
C ALA A 54 -3.90 1.05 -17.84
N GLY A 55 -5.22 1.12 -17.98
CA GLY A 55 -6.03 0.15 -18.72
C GLY A 55 -6.05 -1.25 -18.12
N ASN A 56 -5.66 -1.42 -16.84
CA ASN A 56 -5.63 -2.73 -16.18
C ASN A 56 -5.78 -2.64 -14.65
N THR A 57 -6.26 -3.72 -14.05
CA THR A 57 -6.50 -3.87 -12.60
C THR A 57 -5.24 -4.26 -11.81
N THR A 58 -4.09 -4.43 -12.49
CA THR A 58 -2.83 -4.81 -11.85
C THR A 58 -2.03 -3.61 -11.35
N LYS A 59 -2.48 -2.38 -11.65
CA LYS A 59 -1.69 -1.19 -11.35
C LYS A 59 -1.57 -0.89 -9.86
N SER A 60 -2.65 -1.01 -9.10
CA SER A 60 -2.64 -0.83 -7.64
C SER A 60 -1.71 -1.81 -6.94
N PRO A 61 -1.80 -3.15 -7.16
CA PRO A 61 -0.85 -4.07 -6.53
C PRO A 61 0.59 -3.84 -6.98
N GLU A 62 0.83 -3.47 -8.24
CA GLU A 62 2.17 -3.11 -8.73
C GLU A 62 2.75 -1.92 -7.97
N LEU A 63 2.00 -0.81 -7.84
CA LEU A 63 2.44 0.39 -7.14
C LEU A 63 2.67 0.15 -5.64
N LEU A 64 1.81 -0.66 -5.01
CA LEU A 64 1.98 -1.04 -3.62
C LEU A 64 3.30 -1.81 -3.42
N VAL A 65 3.59 -2.82 -4.25
CA VAL A 65 4.87 -3.55 -4.21
C VAL A 65 6.06 -2.63 -4.48
N GLN A 66 5.96 -1.70 -5.43
CA GLN A 66 7.03 -0.76 -5.72
C GLN A 66 7.34 0.16 -4.52
N TYR A 67 6.31 0.58 -3.78
CA TYR A 67 6.49 1.33 -2.54
C TYR A 67 7.14 0.47 -1.44
N CYS A 68 6.64 -0.76 -1.19
CA CYS A 68 7.32 -1.72 -0.29
C CYS A 68 8.78 -1.90 -0.68
N ASN A 69 9.04 -2.01 -1.99
CA ASN A 69 10.38 -2.23 -2.49
C ASN A 69 11.29 -1.04 -2.27
N THR A 70 10.75 0.17 -2.39
CA THR A 70 11.48 1.39 -2.10
C THR A 70 11.91 1.43 -0.65
N LEU A 71 10.99 1.14 0.29
CA LEU A 71 11.27 1.15 1.74
C LEU A 71 12.42 0.20 2.12
N LEU A 72 12.48 -0.99 1.50
CA LEU A 72 13.45 -2.06 1.81
C LEU A 72 14.84 -1.93 1.17
N ARG A 73 15.11 -0.91 0.35
CA ARG A 73 16.42 -0.78 -0.33
C ARG A 73 17.51 -0.25 0.62
N LYS A 74 18.68 -0.88 0.56
CA LYS A 74 19.94 -0.46 1.23
C LYS A 74 20.23 1.00 0.85
N GLY A 75 20.26 1.89 1.85
CA GLY A 75 20.48 3.34 1.65
C GLY A 75 19.36 4.26 2.16
N ASN A 76 18.17 3.73 2.47
CA ASN A 76 17.14 4.49 3.20
C ASN A 76 17.45 4.57 4.70
N LYS A 77 18.68 4.94 5.07
CA LYS A 77 19.11 5.10 6.47
C LYS A 77 18.43 6.27 7.21
N THR A 78 17.44 6.91 6.58
CA THR A 78 16.71 8.07 7.11
C THR A 78 15.38 7.70 7.77
N VAL A 79 14.95 6.43 7.68
CA VAL A 79 13.71 5.95 8.30
C VAL A 79 14.11 5.11 9.51
N GLU A 80 13.73 5.54 10.71
CA GLU A 80 13.92 4.75 11.92
C GLU A 80 13.14 3.43 11.82
N GLU A 81 13.62 2.37 12.47
CA GLU A 81 12.97 1.04 12.41
C GLU A 81 11.49 1.08 12.81
N THR A 82 11.15 1.92 13.81
CA THR A 82 9.78 2.13 14.27
C THR A 82 8.87 2.74 13.19
N ASP A 83 9.38 3.71 12.42
CA ASP A 83 8.64 4.32 11.30
C ASP A 83 8.50 3.30 10.16
N LEU A 84 9.51 2.46 9.93
CA LEU A 84 9.45 1.41 8.92
C LEU A 84 8.35 0.38 9.21
N GLU A 85 8.22 -0.08 10.46
CA GLU A 85 7.16 -1.00 10.88
C GLU A 85 5.77 -0.38 10.70
N GLU A 86 5.59 0.88 11.09
CA GLU A 86 4.33 1.59 10.90
C GLU A 86 3.96 1.68 9.41
N LYS A 87 4.93 2.00 8.54
CA LYS A 87 4.71 2.01 7.08
C LYS A 87 4.32 0.64 6.55
N PHE A 88 4.87 -0.45 7.07
CA PHE A 88 4.44 -1.79 6.66
C PHE A 88 3.02 -2.11 7.13
N ASN A 89 2.64 -1.72 8.33
CA ASN A 89 1.27 -1.89 8.83
C ASN A 89 0.26 -1.12 7.95
N GLN A 90 0.61 0.11 7.55
CA GLN A 90 -0.18 0.91 6.61
C GLN A 90 -0.30 0.25 5.23
N ILE A 91 0.80 -0.29 4.70
CA ILE A 91 0.79 -1.06 3.44
C ILE A 91 -0.12 -2.29 3.55
N MET A 92 -0.07 -3.02 4.66
CA MET A 92 -0.90 -4.19 4.89
C MET A 92 -2.38 -3.83 4.98
N MET A 93 -2.70 -2.66 5.53
CA MET A 93 -4.07 -2.14 5.54
C MET A 93 -4.60 -1.96 4.12
N ILE A 94 -3.83 -1.36 3.20
CA ILE A 94 -4.24 -1.24 1.79
C ILE A 94 -4.31 -2.61 1.12
N PHE A 95 -3.33 -3.48 1.39
CA PHE A 95 -3.27 -4.83 0.81
C PHE A 95 -4.55 -5.64 1.09
N ASN A 96 -5.19 -5.45 2.25
CA ASN A 96 -6.45 -6.13 2.58
C ASN A 96 -7.58 -5.82 1.59
N TYR A 97 -7.56 -4.64 0.97
CA TYR A 97 -8.53 -4.22 -0.03
C TYR A 97 -8.16 -4.60 -1.48
N ILE A 98 -6.95 -5.09 -1.73
CA ILE A 98 -6.54 -5.51 -3.08
C ILE A 98 -7.28 -6.77 -3.50
N GLU A 99 -7.93 -6.74 -4.66
CA GLU A 99 -8.65 -7.90 -5.23
C GLU A 99 -7.67 -8.96 -5.76
N ASN A 100 -6.71 -8.56 -6.59
CA ASN A 100 -5.74 -9.47 -7.23
C ASN A 100 -4.50 -9.68 -6.34
N LYS A 101 -4.68 -10.38 -5.22
CA LYS A 101 -3.61 -10.66 -4.23
C LYS A 101 -2.49 -11.54 -4.79
N ASP A 102 -2.81 -12.43 -5.71
CA ASP A 102 -1.85 -13.28 -6.42
C ASP A 102 -0.87 -12.45 -7.28
N VAL A 103 -1.37 -11.40 -7.94
CA VAL A 103 -0.57 -10.45 -8.71
C VAL A 103 0.38 -9.68 -7.80
N PHE A 104 -0.11 -9.19 -6.65
CA PHE A 104 0.74 -8.58 -5.63
C PHE A 104 1.86 -9.52 -5.20
N LEU A 105 1.53 -10.76 -4.80
CA LEU A 105 2.50 -11.76 -4.35
C LEU A 105 3.53 -12.09 -5.44
N LYS A 106 3.10 -12.21 -6.70
CA LYS A 106 4.00 -12.45 -7.84
C LYS A 106 4.99 -11.31 -8.02
N PHE A 107 4.54 -10.06 -8.00
CA PHE A 107 5.44 -8.90 -8.10
C PHE A 107 6.36 -8.78 -6.89
N TYR A 108 5.83 -8.98 -5.68
CA TYR A 108 6.59 -8.92 -4.45
C TYR A 108 7.72 -9.95 -4.44
N ARG A 109 7.41 -11.23 -4.73
CA ARG A 109 8.41 -12.31 -4.84
C ARG A 109 9.49 -11.98 -5.87
N LYS A 110 9.09 -11.46 -7.04
CA LYS A 110 10.03 -11.06 -8.09
C LYS A 110 10.98 -9.94 -7.63
N MET A 111 10.47 -8.91 -6.97
CA MET A 111 11.31 -7.80 -6.48
C MET A 111 12.17 -8.23 -5.28
N PHE A 112 11.62 -9.04 -4.38
CA PHE A 112 12.35 -9.63 -3.27
C PHE A 112 13.55 -10.45 -3.75
N ALA A 113 13.34 -11.38 -4.68
CA ALA A 113 14.42 -12.20 -5.26
C ALA A 113 15.51 -11.35 -5.91
N LYS A 114 15.14 -10.30 -6.66
CA LYS A 114 16.10 -9.37 -7.26
C LYS A 114 16.95 -8.66 -6.21
N ARG A 115 16.37 -8.24 -5.09
CA ARG A 115 17.13 -7.60 -4.01
C ARG A 115 18.08 -8.58 -3.32
N LEU A 116 17.61 -9.80 -3.07
CA LEU A 116 18.40 -10.86 -2.46
C LEU A 116 19.65 -11.18 -3.29
N VAL A 117 19.46 -11.42 -4.60
CA VAL A 117 20.58 -11.69 -5.53
C VAL A 117 21.51 -10.50 -5.68
N GLY A 118 20.99 -9.27 -5.66
CA GLY A 118 21.77 -8.05 -5.82
C GLY A 118 22.45 -7.52 -4.55
N GLN A 119 22.31 -8.18 -3.39
CA GLN A 119 22.74 -7.67 -2.07
C GLN A 119 22.21 -6.25 -1.77
N LEU A 120 21.02 -5.91 -2.27
CA LEU A 120 20.42 -4.57 -2.16
C LEU A 120 19.49 -4.45 -0.94
N CYS A 121 19.46 -5.44 -0.04
CA CYS A 121 18.63 -5.43 1.17
C CYS A 121 19.27 -4.55 2.26
N ALA A 122 18.44 -3.77 2.96
CA ALA A 122 18.88 -2.88 4.03
C ALA A 122 19.35 -3.62 5.30
N SER A 123 18.94 -4.88 5.49
CA SER A 123 19.23 -5.69 6.67
C SER A 123 20.01 -6.94 6.26
N ASP A 124 21.27 -7.01 6.70
CA ASP A 124 22.00 -8.25 6.93
C ASP A 124 22.12 -8.29 8.47
N ASP A 125 21.46 -9.26 9.11
CA ASP A 125 21.20 -9.40 10.57
C ASP A 125 19.94 -8.71 11.12
#